data_AF-A0A954FHK2-F1
#
_entry.id   AF-A0A954FHK2-F1
#
_cell.length_a   1.000
_cell.length_b   1.000
_cell.length_c   1.000
_cell.angle_alpha   90.00
_cell.angle_beta   90.00
_cell.angle_gamma   90.00
#
_symmetry.space_group_name_H-M   'P 1'
#
loop_
_entity.id
_entity.type
_entity.pdbx_description
1 polymer ?
#
loop_
_entity_poly.entity_id
_entity_poly.type
_entity_poly.pdbx_seq_one_letter_code
_entity_poly.pdbx_strand_id
1 'polypeptide(L)'
;MNSILLPGILFLAGAVVGLLVNAWVRLMTLKPVIRPLTRCESCGARVRFWKLVPVLRWLPIQNRCRECSARLPRSEVLLEIATGALFVLFYFMAVQLRCLEVPSVRPSGEMLEWRLLYLYVLLTLLVAATSIDFREYLIPDQITLPGMLIGVLGATIAGHLQIIHLWVDWNQAVPGLTGPYIPEWIKDHSHWHGLSWSLAGLIVGGGLTWGLRLVSSVLLGQEALGLGDVTLMAMVGSFLGWQAILPILL
;
A
#
# COMPACT_ATOMS: atom_id res chain seq x y z
N MET A 1 13.61 -5.66 22.86
CA MET A 1 13.06 -4.28 22.91
C MET A 1 11.74 -4.32 23.69
N ASN A 2 11.49 -3.40 24.63
CA ASN A 2 10.27 -3.40 25.44
C ASN A 2 9.01 -3.48 24.56
N SER A 3 8.02 -4.26 24.99
CA SER A 3 6.77 -4.54 24.26
C SER A 3 5.99 -3.29 23.84
N ILE A 4 6.19 -2.15 24.52
CA ILE A 4 5.49 -0.88 24.25
C ILE A 4 6.31 0.07 23.36
N LEU A 5 7.64 -0.03 23.37
CA LEU A 5 8.50 0.91 22.63
C LEU A 5 8.40 0.73 21.11
N LEU A 6 8.35 -0.51 20.65
CA LEU A 6 8.32 -0.81 19.22
C LEU A 6 7.03 -0.31 18.53
N PRO A 7 5.81 -0.56 19.05
CA PRO A 7 4.58 0.04 18.51
C PRO A 7 4.64 1.56 18.48
N GLY A 8 5.19 2.21 19.51
CA GLY A 8 5.35 3.66 19.54
C GLY A 8 6.25 4.19 18.42
N ILE A 9 7.38 3.52 18.16
CA ILE A 9 8.29 3.87 17.06
C ILE A 9 7.60 3.69 15.70
N LEU A 10 6.88 2.58 15.51
CA LEU A 10 6.15 2.30 14.27
C LEU A 10 5.03 3.32 14.01
N PHE A 11 4.31 3.72 15.06
CA PHE A 11 3.29 4.76 14.96
C PHE A 11 3.89 6.09 14.52
N LEU A 12 5.01 6.51 15.12
CA LEU A 12 5.71 7.74 14.74
C LEU A 12 6.25 7.67 13.30
N ALA A 13 6.83 6.53 12.91
CA ALA A 13 7.29 6.31 11.54
C ALA A 13 6.12 6.41 10.54
N GLY A 14 5.01 5.73 10.81
CA GLY A 14 3.80 5.82 9.98
C GLY A 14 3.19 7.22 9.94
N ALA A 15 3.24 7.98 11.05
CA ALA A 15 2.78 9.37 11.07
C ALA A 15 3.67 10.30 10.23
N VAL A 16 4.99 10.08 10.23
CA VAL A 16 5.92 10.78 9.33
C VAL A 16 5.64 10.41 7.88
N VAL A 17 5.39 9.14 7.58
CA VAL A 17 4.99 8.70 6.24
C VAL A 17 3.67 9.38 5.82
N GLY A 18 2.67 9.44 6.71
CA GLY A 18 1.42 10.15 6.45
C GLY A 18 1.59 11.65 6.17
N LEU A 19 2.56 12.30 6.81
CA LEU A 19 2.95 13.68 6.50
C LEU A 19 3.53 13.80 5.08
N LEU A 20 4.40 12.87 4.69
CA LEU A 20 4.96 12.81 3.34
C LEU A 20 3.88 12.55 2.30
N VAL A 21 2.93 11.64 2.59
CA VAL A 21 1.76 11.40 1.73
C VAL A 21 0.93 12.67 1.58
N ASN A 22 0.62 13.39 2.67
CA ASN A 22 -0.09 14.67 2.58
C ASN A 22 0.64 15.69 1.69
N ALA A 23 1.97 15.78 1.83
CA ALA A 23 2.78 16.66 0.99
C ALA A 23 2.70 16.24 -0.49
N TRP A 24 2.78 14.94 -0.77
CA TRP A 24 2.69 14.40 -2.12
C TRP A 24 1.31 14.61 -2.74
N VAL A 25 0.23 14.34 -2.00
CA VAL A 25 -1.17 14.58 -2.41
C VAL A 25 -1.35 16.04 -2.83
N ARG A 26 -0.86 17.00 -2.03
CA ARG A 26 -0.94 18.43 -2.35
C ARG A 26 -0.15 18.80 -3.61
N LEU A 27 0.99 18.15 -3.85
CA LEU A 27 1.78 18.38 -5.08
C LEU A 27 1.07 17.84 -6.33
N MET A 28 0.33 16.74 -6.19
CA MET A 28 -0.39 16.10 -7.29
C MET A 28 -1.78 16.68 -7.53
N THR A 29 -2.30 17.52 -6.64
CA THR A 29 -3.65 18.07 -6.83
C THR A 29 -3.62 19.14 -7.92
N LEU A 30 -4.40 18.93 -8.98
CA LEU A 30 -4.45 19.80 -10.17
C LEU A 30 -5.11 21.17 -9.93
N LYS A 31 -5.72 21.38 -8.76
CA LYS A 31 -6.40 22.64 -8.42
C LYS A 31 -5.35 23.71 -8.07
N PRO A 32 -5.26 24.82 -8.84
CA PRO A 32 -4.25 25.87 -8.61
C PRO A 32 -4.39 26.59 -7.26
N VAL A 33 -5.52 26.39 -6.57
CA VAL A 33 -5.82 26.95 -5.25
C VAL A 33 -5.06 26.22 -4.13
N ILE A 34 -4.68 24.95 -4.34
CA ILE A 34 -4.05 24.15 -3.29
C ILE A 34 -2.56 24.46 -3.21
N ARG A 35 -2.16 25.01 -2.06
CA ARG A 35 -0.77 25.41 -1.80
C ARG A 35 0.03 24.22 -1.24
N PRO A 36 1.36 24.21 -1.41
CA PRO A 36 2.23 23.25 -0.75
C PRO A 36 2.00 23.22 0.76
N LEU A 37 2.20 22.07 1.40
CA LEU A 37 2.00 21.88 2.84
C LEU A 37 2.77 22.91 3.71
N THR A 38 3.87 23.42 3.17
CA THR A 38 4.72 24.44 3.80
C THR A 38 4.15 25.86 3.75
N ARG A 39 2.95 26.06 3.19
CA ARG A 39 2.28 27.37 3.06
C ARG A 39 0.84 27.30 3.54
N CYS A 40 0.39 28.37 4.18
CA CYS A 40 -1.00 28.50 4.62
C CYS A 40 -1.94 28.69 3.42
N GLU A 41 -3.05 27.95 3.36
CA GLU A 41 -4.04 28.03 2.28
C GLU A 41 -4.76 29.39 2.22
N SER A 42 -4.98 30.01 3.39
CA SER A 42 -5.70 31.29 3.48
C SER A 42 -4.83 32.49 3.09
N CYS A 43 -3.62 32.63 3.67
CA CYS A 43 -2.77 33.82 3.43
C CYS A 43 -1.50 33.55 2.61
N GLY A 44 -1.03 32.30 2.51
CA GLY A 44 0.23 31.96 1.81
C GLY A 44 1.50 32.10 2.60
N ALA A 45 1.41 32.59 3.83
CA ALA A 45 2.54 32.65 4.74
C ALA A 45 3.18 31.27 4.90
N ARG A 46 4.51 31.27 5.06
CA ARG A 46 5.28 30.04 5.27
C ARG A 46 4.95 29.45 6.63
N VAL A 47 4.51 28.19 6.65
CA VAL A 47 4.30 27.43 7.87
C VAL A 47 5.66 26.95 8.38
N ARG A 48 5.96 27.21 9.65
CA ARG A 48 7.21 26.74 10.28
C ARG A 48 7.17 25.22 10.42
N PHE A 49 8.31 24.56 10.23
CA PHE A 49 8.40 23.10 10.25
C PHE A 49 7.93 22.47 11.58
N TRP A 50 8.14 23.12 12.72
CA TRP A 50 7.63 22.63 14.02
C TRP A 50 6.10 22.51 14.07
N LYS A 51 5.37 23.29 13.25
CA LYS A 51 3.91 23.18 13.08
C LYS A 51 3.50 22.13 12.05
N LEU A 52 4.47 21.45 11.43
CA LEU A 52 4.26 20.32 10.52
C LEU A 52 4.61 18.99 11.19
N VAL A 53 5.07 19.00 12.45
CA VAL A 53 5.40 17.77 13.17
C VAL A 53 4.13 16.91 13.28
N PRO A 54 4.18 15.64 12.85
CA PRO A 54 3.01 14.77 12.87
C PRO A 54 2.44 14.67 14.28
N VAL A 55 1.13 14.45 14.39
CA VAL A 55 0.39 14.28 15.67
C VAL A 55 0.30 15.58 16.51
N LEU A 56 1.36 16.37 16.62
CA LEU A 56 1.37 17.63 17.38
C LEU A 56 0.51 18.73 16.75
N ARG A 57 0.23 18.62 15.44
CA ARG A 57 -0.72 19.48 14.72
C ARG A 57 -2.14 19.43 15.27
N TRP A 58 -2.51 18.37 16.01
CA TRP A 58 -3.82 18.27 16.65
C TRP A 58 -3.99 19.27 17.80
N LEU A 59 -2.89 19.69 18.44
CA LEU A 59 -2.94 20.63 19.55
C LEU A 59 -3.52 21.98 19.08
N PRO A 60 -4.49 22.56 19.82
CA PRO A 60 -5.17 23.80 19.42
C PRO A 60 -4.23 24.99 19.16
N ILE A 61 -3.10 25.03 19.87
CA ILE A 61 -2.06 26.06 19.76
C ILE A 61 -1.26 25.93 18.44
N GLN A 62 -1.09 24.71 17.94
CA GLN A 62 -0.34 24.44 16.71
C GLN A 62 -1.21 24.49 15.45
N ASN A 63 -2.52 24.23 15.57
CA ASN A 63 -3.48 24.16 14.46
C ASN A 63 -3.94 25.53 13.89
N ARG A 64 -3.19 26.61 14.13
CA ARG A 64 -3.52 27.95 13.60
C ARG A 64 -2.33 28.58 12.89
N CYS A 65 -2.58 29.24 11.77
CA CYS A 65 -1.60 30.10 11.11
C CYS A 65 -1.18 31.23 12.06
N ARG A 66 0.11 31.58 12.08
CA ARG A 66 0.62 32.68 12.93
C ARG A 66 0.23 34.05 12.40
N GLU A 67 0.11 34.20 11.08
CA GLU A 67 -0.17 35.51 10.46
C GLU A 67 -1.66 35.80 10.35
N CYS A 68 -2.45 34.86 9.84
CA CYS A 68 -3.89 35.09 9.62
C CYS A 68 -4.81 34.38 10.62
N SER A 69 -4.27 33.62 11.59
CA SER A 69 -5.04 32.83 12.58
C SER A 69 -6.03 31.79 12.00
N ALA A 70 -6.00 31.57 10.68
CA ALA A 70 -6.78 30.53 10.01
C ALA A 70 -6.41 29.14 10.54
N ARG A 71 -7.39 28.24 10.60
CA ARG A 71 -7.19 26.86 11.04
C ARG A 71 -6.50 26.07 9.94
N LEU A 72 -5.55 25.21 10.30
CA LEU A 72 -4.98 24.25 9.35
C LEU A 72 -5.98 23.08 9.14
N PRO A 73 -6.03 22.49 7.94
CA PRO A 73 -6.99 21.42 7.65
C PRO A 73 -6.75 20.20 8.53
N ARG A 74 -7.79 19.78 9.27
CA ARG A 74 -7.73 18.64 10.20
C ARG A 74 -7.70 17.28 9.50
N SER A 75 -8.19 17.21 8.27
CA SER A 75 -8.16 15.99 7.45
C SER A 75 -6.74 15.45 7.25
N GLU A 76 -5.74 16.33 7.24
CA GLU A 76 -4.33 15.93 7.09
C GLU A 76 -3.78 15.28 8.34
N VAL A 77 -4.11 15.84 9.51
CA VAL A 77 -3.74 15.28 10.81
C VAL A 77 -4.41 13.92 11.00
N LEU A 78 -5.65 13.79 10.53
CA LEU A 78 -6.35 12.51 10.54
C LEU A 78 -5.63 11.48 9.67
N LEU A 79 -5.14 11.86 8.48
CA LEU A 79 -4.36 10.98 7.61
C LEU A 79 -3.02 10.56 8.27
N GLU A 80 -2.31 11.48 8.93
CA GLU A 80 -1.08 11.17 9.67
C GLU A 80 -1.35 10.13 10.78
N ILE A 81 -2.38 10.35 11.59
CA ILE A 81 -2.77 9.43 12.67
C ILE A 81 -3.23 8.08 12.10
N ALA A 82 -4.05 8.08 11.05
CA ALA A 82 -4.54 6.87 10.41
C ALA A 82 -3.39 6.04 9.83
N THR A 83 -2.42 6.69 9.17
CA THR A 83 -1.23 6.01 8.63
C THR A 83 -0.38 5.42 9.76
N GLY A 84 -0.15 6.17 10.83
CA GLY A 84 0.53 5.65 12.03
C GLY A 84 -0.18 4.45 12.66
N ALA A 85 -1.50 4.51 12.78
CA ALA A 85 -2.31 3.41 13.31
C ALA A 85 -2.29 2.17 12.40
N LEU A 86 -2.39 2.36 11.08
CA LEU A 86 -2.28 1.30 10.09
C LEU A 86 -0.93 0.60 10.14
N PHE A 87 0.17 1.35 10.38
CA PHE A 87 1.49 0.75 10.51
C PHE A 87 1.59 -0.17 11.72
N VAL A 88 1.10 0.29 12.88
CA VAL A 88 1.06 -0.53 14.10
C VAL A 88 0.15 -1.75 13.93
N LEU A 89 -1.04 -1.54 13.35
CA LEU A 89 -2.00 -2.62 13.10
C LEU A 89 -1.40 -3.67 12.17
N PHE A 90 -0.79 -3.25 11.07
CA PHE A 90 -0.14 -4.15 10.13
C PHE A 90 0.97 -4.96 10.81
N TYR A 91 1.85 -4.31 11.58
CA TYR A 91 2.88 -5.01 12.35
C TYR A 91 2.29 -6.04 13.32
N PHE A 92 1.25 -5.66 14.06
CA PHE A 92 0.59 -6.54 15.02
C PHE A 92 -0.02 -7.77 14.32
N MET A 93 -0.76 -7.57 13.24
CA MET A 93 -1.34 -8.65 12.44
C MET A 93 -0.26 -9.56 11.82
N ALA A 94 0.80 -8.96 11.26
CA ALA A 94 1.85 -9.68 10.56
C ALA A 94 2.76 -10.49 11.49
N VAL A 95 3.15 -9.93 12.64
CA VAL A 95 4.19 -10.50 13.51
C VAL A 95 3.61 -11.14 14.77
N GLN A 96 2.65 -10.50 15.44
CA GLN A 96 2.09 -11.04 16.69
C GLN A 96 1.03 -12.10 16.43
N LEU A 97 0.09 -11.81 15.52
CA LEU A 97 -0.95 -12.76 15.11
C LEU A 97 -0.47 -13.73 14.01
N ARG A 98 0.70 -13.48 13.42
CA ARG A 98 1.32 -14.31 12.37
C ARG A 98 0.38 -14.58 11.20
N CYS A 99 -0.51 -13.64 10.89
CA CYS A 99 -1.51 -13.79 9.81
C CYS A 99 -0.87 -13.94 8.42
N LEU A 100 0.41 -13.62 8.30
CA LEU A 100 1.19 -13.72 7.06
C LEU A 100 2.10 -14.97 7.02
N GLU A 101 2.08 -15.81 8.05
CA GLU A 101 2.80 -17.09 8.09
C GLU A 101 1.86 -18.22 7.65
N VAL A 102 2.29 -18.95 6.61
CA VAL A 102 1.66 -20.22 6.22
C VAL A 102 2.68 -21.36 6.44
N PRO A 103 2.25 -22.59 6.77
CA PRO A 103 3.17 -23.70 7.01
C PRO A 103 4.18 -23.96 5.88
N SER A 104 3.80 -23.64 4.65
CA SER A 104 4.61 -23.78 3.44
C SER A 104 5.61 -22.64 3.20
N VAL A 105 5.41 -21.47 3.82
CA VAL A 105 6.24 -20.27 3.60
C VAL A 105 6.51 -19.60 4.94
N ARG A 106 7.64 -19.98 5.55
CA ARG A 106 8.16 -19.33 6.75
C ARG A 106 9.42 -18.57 6.39
N PRO A 107 9.36 -17.24 6.27
CA PRO A 107 10.57 -16.47 5.98
C PRO A 107 11.56 -16.61 7.15
N SER A 108 12.85 -16.67 6.83
CA SER A 108 13.91 -16.48 7.83
C SER A 108 13.80 -15.07 8.44
N GLY A 109 14.43 -14.85 9.61
CA GLY A 109 14.31 -13.58 10.33
C GLY A 109 14.59 -12.34 9.48
N GLU A 110 15.69 -12.33 8.72
CA GLU A 110 16.04 -11.21 7.83
C GLU A 110 15.04 -11.06 6.67
N MET A 111 14.57 -12.17 6.10
CA MET A 111 13.59 -12.13 5.00
C MET A 111 12.21 -11.63 5.44
N LEU A 112 11.86 -11.85 6.71
CA LEU A 112 10.65 -11.28 7.29
C LEU A 112 10.72 -9.75 7.32
N GLU A 113 11.86 -9.16 7.67
CA GLU A 113 12.03 -7.70 7.69
C GLU A 113 11.89 -7.09 6.30
N TRP A 114 12.54 -7.68 5.29
CA TRP A 114 12.40 -7.26 3.90
C TRP A 114 10.96 -7.37 3.39
N ARG A 115 10.25 -8.45 3.76
CA ARG A 115 8.84 -8.64 3.43
C ARG A 115 7.96 -7.59 4.07
N LEU A 116 8.19 -7.26 5.33
CA LEU A 116 7.46 -6.18 6.00
C LEU A 116 7.71 -4.83 5.32
N LEU A 117 8.97 -4.50 5.01
CA LEU A 117 9.31 -3.26 4.31
C LEU A 117 8.59 -3.16 2.96
N TYR A 118 8.62 -4.23 2.17
CA TYR A 118 7.96 -4.32 0.88
C TYR A 118 6.44 -4.07 0.98
N LEU A 119 5.78 -4.64 1.98
CA LEU A 119 4.35 -4.45 2.21
C LEU A 119 4.02 -3.09 2.83
N TYR A 120 4.91 -2.47 3.61
CA TYR A 120 4.76 -1.08 4.04
C TYR A 120 4.82 -0.11 2.87
N VAL A 121 5.64 -0.40 1.84
CA VAL A 121 5.66 0.39 0.61
C VAL A 121 4.30 0.29 -0.09
N LEU A 122 3.77 -0.93 -0.29
CA LEU A 122 2.42 -1.11 -0.83
C LEU A 122 1.37 -0.36 -0.01
N LEU A 123 1.39 -0.51 1.32
CA LEU A 123 0.46 0.16 2.22
C LEU A 123 0.52 1.68 2.06
N THR A 124 1.73 2.25 1.93
CA THR A 124 1.93 3.68 1.72
C THR A 124 1.35 4.15 0.38
N LEU A 125 1.57 3.39 -0.69
CA LEU A 125 1.02 3.69 -2.02
C LEU A 125 -0.52 3.62 -2.02
N LEU A 126 -1.10 2.62 -1.33
CA LEU A 126 -2.54 2.49 -1.17
C LEU A 126 -3.13 3.64 -0.35
N VAL A 127 -2.51 4.01 0.78
CA VAL A 127 -2.93 5.17 1.57
C VAL A 127 -2.88 6.45 0.72
N ALA A 128 -1.85 6.62 -0.10
CA ALA A 128 -1.74 7.76 -1.01
C ALA A 128 -2.84 7.75 -2.09
N ALA A 129 -3.04 6.63 -2.78
CA ALA A 129 -4.08 6.47 -3.80
C ALA A 129 -5.48 6.75 -3.24
N THR A 130 -5.83 6.11 -2.10
CA THR A 130 -7.09 6.32 -1.40
C THR A 130 -7.27 7.78 -0.97
N SER A 131 -6.21 8.44 -0.51
CA SER A 131 -6.29 9.85 -0.09
C SER A 131 -6.55 10.82 -1.25
N ILE A 132 -6.04 10.51 -2.45
CA ILE A 132 -6.30 11.30 -3.66
C ILE A 132 -7.70 11.00 -4.18
N ASP A 133 -8.08 9.73 -4.22
CA ASP A 133 -9.40 9.29 -4.64
C ASP A 133 -10.51 9.95 -3.81
N PHE A 134 -10.39 9.96 -2.47
CA PHE A 134 -11.35 10.65 -1.60
C PHE A 134 -11.47 12.16 -1.85
N ARG A 135 -10.46 12.81 -2.45
CA ARG A 135 -10.45 14.26 -2.69
C ARG A 135 -10.86 14.65 -4.11
N GLU A 136 -10.44 13.85 -5.10
CA GLU A 136 -10.52 14.20 -6.52
C GLU A 136 -11.21 13.13 -7.37
N TYR A 137 -11.61 11.98 -6.78
CA TYR A 137 -12.26 10.85 -7.48
C TYR A 137 -11.45 10.33 -8.67
N LEU A 138 -10.11 10.39 -8.57
CA LEU A 138 -9.20 9.98 -9.62
C LEU A 138 -7.98 9.29 -9.01
N ILE A 139 -7.61 8.15 -9.58
CA ILE A 139 -6.40 7.41 -9.22
C ILE A 139 -5.28 7.79 -10.19
N PRO A 140 -4.21 8.47 -9.72
CA PRO A 140 -3.14 8.94 -10.59
C PRO A 140 -2.16 7.83 -11.01
N ASP A 141 -1.85 7.79 -12.29
CA ASP A 141 -0.86 6.86 -12.87
C ASP A 141 0.55 7.05 -12.28
N GLN A 142 0.85 8.25 -11.76
CA GLN A 142 2.11 8.54 -11.06
C GLN A 142 2.28 7.75 -9.76
N ILE A 143 1.21 7.14 -9.22
CA ILE A 143 1.29 6.22 -8.08
C ILE A 143 1.27 4.77 -8.57
N THR A 144 0.34 4.43 -9.46
CA THR A 144 0.11 3.03 -9.85
C THR A 144 1.24 2.49 -10.72
N LEU A 145 1.77 3.24 -11.69
CA LEU A 145 2.83 2.75 -12.58
C LEU A 145 4.17 2.57 -11.84
N PRO A 146 4.69 3.53 -11.05
CA PRO A 146 5.88 3.28 -10.26
C PRO A 146 5.65 2.19 -9.22
N GLY A 147 4.44 2.10 -8.67
CA GLY A 147 4.05 1.02 -7.78
C GLY A 147 4.19 -0.35 -8.45
N MET A 148 3.62 -0.56 -9.64
CA MET A 148 3.76 -1.80 -10.41
C MET A 148 5.23 -2.17 -10.62
N LEU A 149 6.05 -1.18 -11.00
CA LEU A 149 7.47 -1.38 -11.21
C LEU A 149 8.19 -1.80 -9.92
N ILE A 150 7.91 -1.13 -8.80
CA ILE A 150 8.48 -1.47 -7.48
C ILE A 150 8.04 -2.88 -7.05
N GLY A 151 6.78 -3.25 -7.28
CA GLY A 151 6.26 -4.58 -7.00
C GLY A 151 7.03 -5.66 -7.78
N VAL A 152 7.13 -5.50 -9.11
CA VAL A 152 7.84 -6.46 -9.96
C VAL A 152 9.33 -6.54 -9.61
N LEU A 153 10.01 -5.40 -9.46
CA LEU A 153 11.44 -5.37 -9.14
C LEU A 153 11.71 -5.92 -7.74
N GLY A 154 10.92 -5.53 -6.74
CA GLY A 154 11.08 -6.01 -5.37
C GLY A 154 10.89 -7.51 -5.28
N ALA A 155 9.81 -8.03 -5.88
CA ALA A 155 9.57 -9.47 -5.95
C ALA A 155 10.71 -10.21 -6.67
N THR A 156 11.21 -9.68 -7.79
CA THR A 156 12.29 -10.30 -8.58
C THR A 156 13.62 -10.29 -7.84
N ILE A 157 14.01 -9.18 -7.20
CA ILE A 157 15.29 -9.05 -6.50
C ILE A 157 15.34 -9.95 -5.27
N ALA A 158 14.26 -10.02 -4.50
CA ALA A 158 14.26 -10.77 -3.26
C ALA A 158 13.78 -12.24 -3.40
N GLY A 159 13.02 -12.57 -4.45
CA GLY A 159 12.56 -13.93 -4.80
C GLY A 159 11.56 -14.58 -3.82
N HIS A 160 11.52 -14.14 -2.57
CA HIS A 160 10.79 -14.76 -1.46
C HIS A 160 9.88 -13.80 -0.67
N LEU A 161 9.57 -12.61 -1.20
CA LEU A 161 8.69 -11.62 -0.53
C LEU A 161 7.19 -11.95 -0.65
N GLN A 162 6.85 -13.10 -1.22
CA GLN A 162 5.50 -13.46 -1.63
C GLN A 162 4.67 -13.95 -0.43
N ILE A 163 3.38 -13.61 -0.42
CA ILE A 163 2.54 -13.87 0.76
C ILE A 163 1.99 -15.29 0.82
N ILE A 164 1.73 -15.88 -0.33
CA ILE A 164 1.12 -17.20 -0.48
C ILE A 164 1.85 -17.84 -1.64
N HIS A 165 2.38 -19.05 -1.53
CA HIS A 165 2.63 -19.87 -2.72
C HIS A 165 1.44 -20.80 -2.84
N LEU A 166 0.57 -20.61 -3.83
CA LEU A 166 -0.41 -21.64 -4.17
C LEU A 166 -0.10 -22.14 -5.58
N TRP A 167 0.78 -23.15 -5.63
CA TRP A 167 0.77 -24.15 -6.68
C TRP A 167 0.08 -25.39 -6.08
N VAL A 168 -1.23 -25.21 -5.83
CA VAL A 168 -2.33 -26.09 -5.34
C VAL A 168 -2.11 -27.15 -4.24
N ASP A 169 -3.10 -27.31 -3.35
CA ASP A 169 -3.35 -28.54 -2.57
C ASP A 169 -4.82 -28.99 -2.78
N TRP A 170 -5.03 -30.14 -3.43
CA TRP A 170 -6.35 -30.63 -3.86
C TRP A 170 -6.80 -31.80 -2.97
N ASN A 171 -7.25 -31.52 -1.75
CA ASN A 171 -8.19 -32.39 -1.00
C ASN A 171 -7.82 -33.89 -0.81
N GLN A 172 -6.53 -34.29 -0.88
CA GLN A 172 -6.09 -35.68 -0.61
C GLN A 172 -4.77 -35.75 0.16
N ALA A 173 -4.68 -36.73 1.07
CA ALA A 173 -3.42 -37.22 1.59
C ALA A 173 -2.68 -38.04 0.52
N VAL A 174 -1.96 -37.36 -0.38
CA VAL A 174 -0.91 -38.01 -1.15
C VAL A 174 0.29 -38.16 -0.21
N PRO A 175 0.69 -39.39 0.18
CA PRO A 175 1.83 -39.56 1.08
C PRO A 175 3.09 -39.01 0.41
N GLY A 176 3.65 -37.93 0.96
CA GLY A 176 4.92 -37.35 0.50
C GLY A 176 4.86 -35.97 -0.16
N LEU A 177 3.68 -35.36 -0.37
CA LEU A 177 3.59 -33.94 -0.74
C LEU A 177 3.28 -33.08 0.48
N THR A 178 4.31 -32.44 1.03
CA THR A 178 4.16 -31.36 2.00
C THR A 178 4.54 -30.04 1.34
N GLY A 179 3.53 -29.24 1.01
CA GLY A 179 3.67 -27.93 0.36
C GLY A 179 3.32 -27.93 -1.13
N PRO A 180 3.02 -26.76 -1.72
CA PRO A 180 2.71 -26.63 -3.14
C PRO A 180 3.86 -27.15 -4.01
N TYR A 181 3.56 -27.78 -5.16
CA TYR A 181 4.59 -28.21 -6.10
C TYR A 181 5.32 -26.98 -6.66
N ILE A 182 6.47 -26.68 -6.10
CA ILE A 182 7.42 -25.71 -6.64
C ILE A 182 8.26 -26.50 -7.66
N PRO A 183 8.15 -26.22 -8.97
CA PRO A 183 8.99 -26.86 -9.97
C PRO A 183 10.47 -26.78 -9.57
N GLU A 184 11.24 -27.84 -9.80
CA GLU A 184 12.65 -27.89 -9.37
C GLU A 184 13.47 -26.73 -9.93
N TRP A 185 13.20 -26.33 -11.18
CA TRP A 185 13.84 -25.17 -11.81
C TRP A 185 13.59 -23.85 -11.08
N ILE A 186 12.46 -23.71 -10.36
CA ILE A 186 12.12 -22.53 -9.56
C ILE A 186 12.86 -22.53 -8.22
N LYS A 187 13.11 -23.70 -7.63
CA LYS A 187 13.80 -23.82 -6.33
C LYS A 187 15.21 -23.25 -6.39
N ASP A 188 15.90 -23.48 -7.50
CA ASP A 188 17.28 -23.00 -7.72
C ASP A 188 17.34 -21.53 -8.19
N HIS A 189 16.20 -20.96 -8.57
CA HIS A 189 16.09 -19.66 -9.25
C HIS A 189 14.99 -18.78 -8.63
N SER A 190 15.15 -18.42 -7.36
CA SER A 190 14.16 -17.63 -6.60
C SER A 190 13.79 -16.30 -7.28
N HIS A 191 14.73 -15.65 -7.97
CA HIS A 191 14.47 -14.39 -8.69
C HIS A 191 13.44 -14.55 -9.83
N TRP A 192 13.54 -15.63 -10.60
CA TRP A 192 12.62 -15.92 -11.69
C TRP A 192 11.23 -16.29 -11.17
N HIS A 193 11.16 -16.87 -9.98
CA HIS A 193 9.90 -17.05 -9.27
C HIS A 193 9.26 -15.72 -8.87
N GLY A 194 10.06 -14.82 -8.31
CA GLY A 194 9.69 -13.43 -8.00
C GLY A 194 9.05 -12.71 -9.18
N LEU A 195 9.71 -12.78 -10.33
CA LEU A 195 9.29 -12.15 -11.57
C LEU A 195 7.99 -12.75 -12.11
N SER A 196 7.94 -14.07 -12.28
CA SER A 196 6.76 -14.74 -12.83
C SER A 196 5.52 -14.52 -11.96
N TRP A 197 5.69 -14.53 -10.65
CA TRP A 197 4.64 -14.27 -9.67
C TRP A 197 4.06 -12.85 -9.77
N SER A 198 4.93 -11.84 -9.76
CA SER A 198 4.52 -10.44 -9.80
C SER A 198 3.90 -10.08 -11.14
N LEU A 199 4.42 -10.62 -12.25
CA LEU A 199 3.81 -10.45 -13.58
C LEU A 199 2.45 -11.14 -13.68
N ALA A 200 2.33 -12.37 -13.19
CA ALA A 200 1.04 -13.06 -13.15
C ALA A 200 0.03 -12.28 -12.30
N GLY A 201 0.45 -11.76 -11.13
CA GLY A 201 -0.37 -10.91 -10.30
C GLY A 201 -0.82 -9.63 -11.00
N LEU A 202 0.09 -8.93 -11.66
CA LEU A 202 -0.23 -7.73 -12.45
C LEU A 202 -1.26 -8.03 -13.54
N ILE A 203 -1.03 -9.10 -14.32
CA ILE A 203 -1.90 -9.50 -15.44
C ILE A 203 -3.27 -9.93 -14.92
N VAL A 204 -3.35 -10.73 -13.86
CA VAL A 204 -4.63 -11.20 -13.30
C VAL A 204 -5.37 -10.05 -12.63
N GLY A 205 -4.68 -9.19 -11.88
CA GLY A 205 -5.25 -8.00 -11.23
C GLY A 205 -5.90 -7.04 -12.21
N GLY A 206 -5.12 -6.62 -13.21
CA GLY A 206 -5.62 -5.75 -14.27
C GLY A 206 -6.64 -6.45 -15.17
N GLY A 207 -6.39 -7.70 -15.53
CA GLY A 207 -7.25 -8.47 -16.44
C GLY A 207 -8.63 -8.74 -15.87
N LEU A 208 -8.74 -9.17 -14.61
CA LEU A 208 -10.02 -9.44 -13.97
C LEU A 208 -10.85 -8.17 -13.79
N THR A 209 -10.25 -7.08 -13.30
CA THR A 209 -10.95 -5.80 -13.16
C THR A 209 -11.35 -5.19 -14.49
N TRP A 210 -10.50 -5.31 -15.52
CA TRP A 210 -10.86 -4.89 -16.87
C TRP A 210 -12.00 -5.73 -17.45
N GLY A 211 -12.00 -7.05 -17.20
CA GLY A 211 -13.11 -7.94 -17.56
C GLY A 211 -14.41 -7.56 -16.85
N LEU A 212 -14.37 -7.28 -15.55
CA LEU A 212 -15.52 -6.76 -14.78
C LEU A 212 -16.01 -5.43 -15.33
N ARG A 213 -15.11 -4.51 -15.70
CA ARG A 213 -15.47 -3.26 -16.37
C ARG A 213 -16.19 -3.52 -17.69
N LEU A 214 -15.70 -4.43 -18.53
CA LEU A 214 -16.34 -4.77 -19.80
C LEU A 214 -17.75 -5.37 -19.59
N VAL A 215 -17.88 -6.36 -18.70
CA VAL A 215 -19.17 -7.00 -18.42
C VAL A 215 -20.16 -6.01 -17.82
N SER A 216 -19.74 -5.23 -16.81
CA SER A 216 -20.61 -4.24 -16.16
C SER A 216 -21.05 -3.13 -17.12
N SER A 217 -20.16 -2.64 -18.00
CA SER A 217 -20.51 -1.62 -19.00
C SER A 217 -21.49 -2.11 -20.05
N VAL A 218 -21.37 -3.37 -20.49
CA VAL A 218 -22.33 -3.99 -21.41
C VAL A 218 -23.68 -4.20 -20.72
N LEU A 219 -23.71 -4.65 -19.47
CA LEU A 219 -24.95 -4.92 -18.74
C LEU A 219 -25.70 -3.64 -18.33
N LEU A 220 -24.97 -2.61 -17.89
CA LEU A 220 -25.56 -1.37 -17.35
C LEU A 220 -25.71 -0.27 -18.41
N GLY A 221 -25.11 -0.44 -19.60
CA GLY A 221 -25.09 0.58 -20.65
C GLY A 221 -24.34 1.86 -20.28
N GLN A 222 -23.60 1.86 -19.16
CA GLN A 222 -22.80 2.96 -18.65
C GLN A 222 -21.47 2.43 -18.10
N GLU A 223 -20.41 3.23 -18.16
CA GLU A 223 -19.12 2.86 -17.58
C GLU A 223 -19.21 2.84 -16.05
N ALA A 224 -19.29 1.64 -15.47
CA ALA A 224 -19.41 1.47 -14.02
C ALA A 224 -18.08 1.56 -13.25
N LEU A 225 -16.94 1.32 -13.94
CA LEU A 225 -15.60 1.26 -13.36
C LEU A 225 -14.62 2.11 -14.18
N GLY A 226 -13.79 2.88 -13.47
CA GLY A 226 -12.77 3.73 -14.08
C GLY A 226 -11.54 2.92 -14.52
N LEU A 227 -10.76 3.46 -15.46
CA LEU A 227 -9.45 2.88 -15.80
C LEU A 227 -8.47 2.88 -14.62
N GLY A 228 -8.62 3.83 -13.69
CA GLY A 228 -7.80 3.91 -12.49
C GLY A 228 -7.92 2.68 -11.58
N ASP A 229 -9.12 2.08 -11.50
CA ASP A 229 -9.36 0.88 -10.69
C ASP A 229 -8.60 -0.33 -11.23
N VAL A 230 -8.50 -0.42 -12.56
CA VAL A 230 -7.75 -1.46 -13.27
C VAL A 230 -6.25 -1.34 -12.99
N THR A 231 -5.69 -0.13 -13.09
CA THR A 231 -4.27 0.09 -12.81
C THR A 231 -3.96 -0.05 -11.32
N LEU A 232 -4.88 0.31 -10.43
CA LEU A 232 -4.74 0.05 -9.00
C LEU A 232 -4.67 -1.45 -8.70
N MET A 233 -5.57 -2.26 -9.26
CA MET A 233 -5.56 -3.71 -9.02
C MET A 233 -4.38 -4.41 -9.69
N ALA A 234 -3.91 -3.93 -10.84
CA ALA A 234 -2.66 -4.39 -11.43
C ALA A 234 -1.45 -4.09 -10.53
N MET A 235 -1.39 -2.91 -9.91
CA MET A 235 -0.38 -2.56 -8.91
C MET A 235 -0.45 -3.47 -7.69
N VAL A 236 -1.63 -3.62 -7.07
CA VAL A 236 -1.82 -4.52 -5.92
C VAL A 236 -1.39 -5.95 -6.27
N GLY A 237 -1.78 -6.42 -7.45
CA GLY A 237 -1.40 -7.73 -7.97
C GLY A 237 0.09 -7.91 -8.13
N SER A 238 0.81 -6.89 -8.63
CA SER A 238 2.28 -6.96 -8.74
C SER A 238 2.98 -7.18 -7.40
N PHE A 239 2.40 -6.66 -6.30
CA PHE A 239 2.94 -6.84 -4.96
C PHE A 239 2.57 -8.19 -4.35
N LEU A 240 1.29 -8.53 -4.39
CA LEU A 240 0.72 -9.64 -3.64
C LEU A 240 0.72 -10.96 -4.42
N GLY A 241 0.74 -10.90 -5.75
CA GLY A 241 0.48 -12.02 -6.65
C GLY A 241 -0.99 -12.18 -7.02
N TRP A 242 -1.26 -13.08 -7.94
CA TRP A 242 -2.61 -13.29 -8.49
C TRP A 242 -3.58 -13.95 -7.51
N GLN A 243 -3.08 -14.75 -6.56
CA GLN A 243 -3.90 -15.48 -5.60
C GLN A 243 -4.57 -14.54 -4.62
N ALA A 244 -3.88 -13.49 -4.19
CA ALA A 244 -4.45 -12.49 -3.29
C ALA A 244 -5.55 -11.69 -3.98
N ILE A 245 -5.50 -11.56 -5.30
CA ILE A 245 -6.47 -10.79 -6.09
C ILE A 245 -7.83 -11.49 -6.15
N LEU A 246 -7.86 -12.82 -6.24
CA LEU A 246 -9.10 -13.58 -6.35
C LEU A 246 -10.08 -13.29 -5.20
N PRO A 247 -9.73 -13.45 -3.91
CA PRO A 247 -10.63 -13.12 -2.81
C PRO A 247 -10.83 -11.62 -2.60
N ILE A 248 -10.02 -10.76 -3.21
CA ILE A 248 -10.24 -9.31 -3.19
C ILE A 248 -11.35 -8.92 -4.17
N LEU A 249 -11.48 -9.63 -5.30
CA LEU A 249 -12.41 -9.30 -6.38
C LEU A 249 -13.69 -10.17 -6.43
N LEU A 250 -13.67 -11.36 -5.83
CA LEU A 250 -14.81 -12.28 -5.74
C LEU A 250 -15.58 -12.08 -4.43
#